data_AF-A0A2S8PRR5-F1
#
_entry.id   AF-A0A2S8PRR5-F1
#
_cell.length_a   1.000
_cell.length_b   1.000
_cell.length_c   1.000
_cell.angle_alpha   90.00
_cell.angle_beta   90.00
_cell.angle_gamma   90.00
#
_symmetry.space_group_name_H-M   'P 1'
#
loop_
_entity.id
_entity.type
_entity.pdbx_description
1 polymer ?
#
loop_
_entity_poly.entity_id
_entity_poly.type
_entity_poly.pdbx_seq_one_letter_code
_entity_poly.pdbx_strand_id
1 'polypeptide(L)' 'MSKTLISEYFYCYSIPLFRFLKMDKGISFICYALHDKTPMSFWLFEKNDELKRALKEYQYR' A
#
# COMPACT_ATOMS: atom_id res chain seq x y z
N MET A 1 6.69 17.02 22.65
CA MET A 1 6.94 16.63 21.25
C MET A 1 6.12 15.39 20.96
N SER A 2 5.05 15.53 20.16
CA SER A 2 4.22 14.41 19.72
C SER A 2 5.05 13.53 18.77
N LYS A 3 5.42 12.35 19.26
CA LYS A 3 6.15 11.34 18.48
C LYS A 3 5.15 10.74 17.49
N THR A 4 5.09 11.26 16.27
CA THR A 4 4.29 10.66 15.19
C THR A 4 4.89 9.29 14.91
N LEU A 5 4.26 8.23 15.40
CA LEU A 5 4.63 6.86 15.07
C LEU A 5 4.31 6.67 13.59
N ILE A 6 5.31 6.84 12.74
CA ILE A 6 5.20 6.53 11.32
C ILE A 6 4.94 5.03 11.26
N SER A 7 3.71 4.65 10.90
CA SER A 7 3.37 3.25 10.67
C SER A 7 4.31 2.70 9.61
N GLU A 8 5.07 1.65 9.93
CA GLU A 8 6.00 0.95 9.02
C GLU A 8 5.27 0.29 7.83
N TYR A 9 3.94 0.20 7.90
CA TYR A 9 3.11 -0.40 6.88
C TYR A 9 2.25 0.59 6.13
N PHE A 10 2.00 0.27 4.86
CA PHE A 10 1.09 0.97 3.96
C PHE A 10 -0.11 0.09 3.64
N TYR A 11 -1.30 0.58 3.95
CA TYR A 11 -2.57 -0.09 3.66
C TYR A 11 -3.10 0.40 2.32
N CYS A 12 -3.20 -0.50 1.35
CA CYS A 12 -3.74 -0.23 0.02
C CYS A 12 -5.20 -0.71 -0.03
N TYR A 13 -6.13 0.21 -0.28
CA TYR A 13 -7.56 -0.08 -0.47
C TYR A 13 -8.02 0.08 -1.92
N SER A 14 -7.18 0.67 -2.78
CA SER A 14 -7.49 0.96 -4.18
C SER A 14 -7.05 -0.17 -5.08
N ILE A 15 -8.00 -0.81 -5.77
CA ILE A 15 -7.70 -1.89 -6.74
C ILE A 15 -6.77 -1.42 -7.87
N PRO A 16 -6.99 -0.24 -8.51
CA PRO A 16 -6.07 0.28 -9.52
C PRO A 16 -4.65 0.46 -8.99
N LEU A 17 -4.50 0.99 -7.77
CA LEU A 17 -3.20 1.17 -7.14
C LEU A 17 -2.55 -0.19 -6.82
N PHE A 18 -3.31 -1.14 -6.28
CA PHE A 18 -2.82 -2.49 -6.03
C PHE A 18 -2.31 -3.16 -7.31
N ARG A 19 -3.06 -3.08 -8.40
CA ARG A 19 -2.65 -3.61 -9.71
C ARG A 19 -1.35 -2.98 -10.18
N PHE A 20 -1.23 -1.65 -10.09
CA PHE A 20 0.02 -0.96 -10.43
C PHE A 20 1.19 -1.45 -9.57
N LEU A 21 1.02 -1.49 -8.25
CA LEU A 21 2.09 -1.89 -7.33
C LEU A 21 2.52 -3.35 -7.55
N LYS A 22 1.57 -4.26 -7.74
CA LYS A 22 1.88 -5.70 -7.86
C LYS A 22 2.22 -6.13 -9.28
N MET A 23 1.45 -5.69 -10.27
CA MET A 23 1.56 -6.16 -11.66
C MET A 23 2.58 -5.33 -12.44
N ASP A 24 2.53 -4.00 -12.35
CA ASP A 24 3.44 -3.14 -13.11
C ASP A 24 4.81 -3.01 -12.43
N LYS A 25 4.83 -2.91 -11.09
CA LYS A 25 6.07 -2.71 -10.31
C LYS A 25 6.62 -3.99 -9.67
N GLY A 26 5.85 -5.07 -9.62
CA GLY A 26 6.32 -6.34 -9.03
C GLY A 26 6.47 -6.32 -7.50
N ILE A 27 5.99 -5.27 -6.82
CA ILE A 27 6.19 -5.09 -5.37
C ILE A 27 5.37 -6.13 -4.62
N SER A 28 6.01 -6.81 -3.68
CA SER A 28 5.35 -7.81 -2.84
C SER A 28 4.59 -7.16 -1.68
N PHE A 29 3.45 -7.74 -1.34
CA PHE A 29 2.65 -7.36 -0.20
C PHE A 29 2.78 -8.43 0.89
N ILE A 30 2.64 -8.01 2.15
CA ILE A 30 2.75 -8.85 3.33
C ILE A 30 1.48 -9.70 3.48
N CYS A 31 0.31 -9.07 3.39
CA CYS A 31 -0.96 -9.78 3.53
C CYS A 31 -2.09 -9.13 2.73
N TYR A 32 -3.12 -9.93 2.51
CA TYR A 32 -4.41 -9.54 1.96
C TYR A 32 -5.48 -9.94 2.98
N ALA A 33 -6.40 -9.02 3.29
CA ALA A 33 -7.48 -9.29 4.21
C ALA A 33 -8.74 -8.48 3.86
N LEU A 34 -9.86 -8.89 4.43
CA LEU A 34 -11.12 -8.18 4.35
C LEU A 34 -11.36 -7.43 5.65
N HIS A 35 -11.74 -6.16 5.56
CA HIS A 35 -12.20 -5.40 6.70
C HIS A 35 -13.53 -5.98 7.20
N ASP A 36 -13.60 -6.33 8.48
CA ASP A 36 -14.73 -7.01 9.12
C ASP A 36 -16.07 -6.26 8.96
N LYS A 37 -16.04 -4.93 9.09
CA LYS A 37 -17.24 -4.07 9.06
C LYS A 37 -17.71 -3.63 7.68
N THR A 38 -16.81 -3.50 6.69
CA THR A 38 -17.11 -2.86 5.40
C THR A 38 -16.95 -3.81 4.20
N PRO A 39 -16.79 -5.12 4.47
CA PRO A 39 -16.21 -6.13 3.58
C PRO A 39 -15.12 -5.69 2.59
N MET A 40 -14.42 -4.58 2.85
CA MET A 40 -13.46 -4.03 1.89
C MET A 40 -12.15 -4.78 1.95
N SER A 41 -11.69 -5.22 0.79
CA SER A 41 -10.36 -5.78 0.61
C SER A 41 -9.28 -4.72 0.84
N PHE A 42 -8.22 -5.12 1.54
CA PHE A 42 -6.99 -4.33 1.63
C PHE A 42 -5.76 -5.21 1.48
N TRP A 43 -4.70 -4.59 0.99
CA TRP A 43 -3.37 -5.18 0.86
C TRP A 43 -2.39 -4.39 1.71
N LEU A 44 -1.59 -5.10 2.49
CA LEU A 44 -0.59 -4.51 3.37
C LEU A 44 0.79 -4.59 2.72
N PHE A 45 1.48 -3.46 2.61
CA PHE A 45 2.84 -3.39 2.10
C PHE A 45 3.79 -2.88 3.18
N GLU A 46 5.04 -3.36 3.15
CA GLU A 46 6.13 -2.76 3.92
C GLU A 46 6.53 -1.41 3.30
N LYS A 47 6.69 -0.36 4.12
CA LYS A 47 7.19 0.93 3.63
C LYS A 47 8.69 0.89 3.42
N ASN A 48 9.09 0.55 2.20
CA ASN A 48 10.47 0.69 1.74
C ASN A 48 10.59 1.80 0.68
N ASP A 49 11.81 2.10 0.25
CA ASP A 49 12.07 3.16 -0.73
C ASP A 49 11.60 2.81 -2.14
N GLU A 50 11.43 1.52 -2.44
CA GLU A 50 10.80 1.07 -3.68
C GLU A 50 9.31 1.45 -3.71
N LEU A 51 8.57 1.12 -2.65
CA LEU A 51 7.16 1.47 -2.51
C LEU A 51 6.97 2.99 -2.54
N LYS A 52 7.78 3.76 -1.80
CA LYS A 52 7.69 5.23 -1.81
C LYS A 52 7.85 5.82 -3.22
N ARG A 53 8.81 5.32 -3.99
CA ARG A 53 9.03 5.75 -5.38
C ARG A 53 7.85 5.40 -6.27
N ALA A 54 7.34 4.18 -6.17
CA ALA A 54 6.17 3.74 -6.93
C ALA A 54 4.92 4.58 -6.61
N LEU A 55 4.65 4.86 -5.32
CA LEU A 55 3.53 5.71 -4.91
C LEU A 55 3.64 7.13 -5.47
N LYS A 56 4.86 7.71 -5.44
CA LYS A 56 5.13 9.02 -6.03
C LYS A 56 4.89 9.01 -7.54
N GLU A 57 5.38 8.00 -8.24
CA GLU A 57 5.15 7.84 -9.68
C GLU A 57 3.66 7.75 -10.02
N TYR A 58 2.90 6.95 -9.26
CA TYR A 58 1.47 6.78 -9.47
C TYR A 58 0.69 8.10 -9.30
N GLN A 59 1.11 8.96 -8.37
CA GLN A 59 0.46 10.26 -8.14
C GLN A 59 0.56 11.22 -9.33
N TYR A 60 1.56 11.04 -10.20
CA TYR A 60 1.75 11.87 -11.40
C TYR A 60 1.16 11.24 -12.67
N ARG A 61 0.49 10.09 -12.58
CA ARG A 61 -0.28 9.48 -13.69
C ARG A 61 -1.67 10.08 -13.78
#